data_AF-A0A9W8CRX5-F1
#
_entry.id   AF-A0A9W8CRX5-F1
#
_cell.length_a   1.000
_cell.length_b   1.000
_cell.length_c   1.000
_cell.angle_alpha   90.00
_cell.angle_beta   90.00
_cell.angle_gamma   90.00
#
_symmetry.space_group_name_H-M   'P 1'
#
loop_
_entity.id
_entity.type
_entity.pdbx_description
1 polymer ?
#
loop_
_entity_poly.entity_id
_entity_poly.type
_entity_poly.pdbx_seq_one_letter_code
_entity_poly.pdbx_strand_id
1 'polypeptide(L)'
;MIHERCLQRHIEYSFKCPICSASVCDTQKFFKSIEKYMSSSTMPPEYRDMETHIHCNDCRQRSVAKFHFIYHKCKFCRSYNTTILSTVTADKAISADRAVVSI
;
A
#
# COMPACT_ATOMS: atom_id res chain seq x y z
N MET A 1 -7.94 17.66 -17.50
CA MET A 1 -6.84 16.94 -18.18
C MET A 1 -5.56 17.71 -17.91
N ILE A 2 -4.47 17.04 -17.50
CA ILE A 2 -3.15 17.69 -17.34
C ILE A 2 -2.44 17.69 -18.69
N HIS A 3 -1.71 18.77 -19.02
CA HIS A 3 -0.91 18.82 -20.25
C HIS A 3 0.22 17.77 -20.21
N GLU A 4 0.57 17.20 -21.36
CA GLU A 4 1.61 16.17 -21.48
C GLU A 4 2.95 16.62 -20.90
N ARG A 5 3.44 17.82 -21.25
CA ARG A 5 4.71 18.35 -20.74
C ARG A 5 4.70 18.55 -19.23
N CYS A 6 3.56 18.94 -18.66
CA CYS A 6 3.40 19.07 -17.21
C CYS A 6 3.39 17.70 -16.53
N LEU A 7 2.76 16.70 -17.15
CA LEU A 7 2.77 15.32 -16.66
C LEU A 7 4.17 14.72 -16.69
N GLN A 8 4.91 14.89 -17.80
CA GLN A 8 6.30 14.41 -17.93
C GLN A 8 7.20 14.97 -16.82
N ARG A 9 7.13 16.27 -16.56
CA ARG A 9 7.88 16.89 -15.46
C ARG A 9 7.45 16.38 -14.09
N HIS A 10 6.17 16.08 -13.90
CA HIS A 10 5.67 15.54 -12.63
C HIS A 10 6.19 14.12 -12.37
N ILE A 11 6.16 13.24 -13.38
CA ILE A 11 6.59 11.85 -13.24
C ILE A 11 8.11 11.69 -13.01
N GLU A 12 8.91 12.70 -13.30
CA GLU A 12 10.34 12.75 -12.90
C GLU A 12 10.51 12.70 -11.38
N TYR A 13 9.55 13.26 -10.61
CA TYR A 13 9.62 13.34 -9.15
C TYR A 13 8.62 12.40 -8.47
N SER A 14 7.46 12.15 -9.08
CA SER A 14 6.40 11.33 -8.49
C SER A 14 5.62 10.57 -9.55
N PHE A 15 5.64 9.25 -9.46
CA PHE A 15 4.81 8.39 -10.29
C PHE A 15 3.32 8.40 -9.90
N LYS A 16 2.95 9.13 -8.83
CA LYS A 16 1.56 9.19 -8.32
C LYS A 16 0.84 10.41 -8.88
N CYS A 17 -0.40 10.23 -9.31
CA CYS A 17 -1.28 11.31 -9.73
C CYS A 17 -1.46 12.33 -8.58
N PRO A 18 -1.24 13.63 -8.82
CA PRO A 18 -1.40 14.65 -7.76
C PRO A 18 -2.85 14.87 -7.36
N ILE A 19 -3.81 14.39 -8.16
CA ILE A 19 -5.25 14.58 -7.92
C ILE A 19 -5.83 13.40 -7.13
N CYS A 20 -5.50 12.18 -7.53
CA CYS A 20 -6.15 10.98 -7.00
C CYS A 20 -5.17 9.95 -6.42
N SER A 21 -3.87 10.21 -6.46
CA SER A 21 -2.78 9.34 -5.97
C SER A 21 -2.61 7.99 -6.68
N ALA A 22 -3.37 7.68 -7.73
CA ALA A 22 -3.16 6.49 -8.55
C ALA A 22 -1.86 6.60 -9.36
N SER A 23 -1.22 5.47 -9.67
CA SER A 23 -0.02 5.43 -10.50
C SER A 23 -0.33 5.89 -11.92
N VAL A 24 0.48 6.80 -12.47
CA VAL A 24 0.27 7.39 -13.83
C VAL A 24 1.19 6.81 -14.90
N CYS A 25 2.19 6.00 -14.51
CA CYS A 25 3.13 5.35 -15.42
C CYS A 25 3.29 3.86 -15.09
N ASP A 26 3.95 3.12 -15.99
CA ASP A 26 4.27 1.71 -15.75
C ASP A 26 5.27 1.58 -14.60
N THR A 27 4.77 1.20 -13.44
CA THR A 27 5.52 1.00 -12.21
C THR A 27 5.94 -0.45 -11.99
N GLN A 28 5.66 -1.36 -12.94
CA GLN A 28 5.97 -2.79 -12.77
C GLN A 28 7.45 -3.05 -12.47
N LYS A 29 8.36 -2.39 -13.18
CA LYS A 29 9.82 -2.53 -12.95
C LYS A 29 10.20 -2.06 -11.54
N PHE A 30 9.66 -0.92 -11.11
CA PHE A 30 9.89 -0.39 -9.77
C PHE A 30 9.35 -1.33 -8.68
N PHE A 31 8.13 -1.84 -8.85
CA PHE A 31 7.51 -2.78 -7.93
C PHE A 31 8.24 -4.12 -7.86
N LYS A 32 8.81 -4.61 -8.96
CA LYS A 32 9.69 -5.80 -8.95
C LYS A 32 10.96 -5.58 -8.13
N SER A 33 11.57 -4.40 -8.20
CA SER A 33 12.72 -4.06 -7.35
C SER A 33 12.34 -4.03 -5.87
N ILE A 34 11.14 -3.52 -5.54
CA ILE A 34 10.59 -3.57 -4.18
C ILE A 34 10.38 -5.03 -3.74
N GLU A 35 9.79 -5.89 -4.58
CA GLU A 35 9.62 -7.32 -4.26
C GLU A 35 10.96 -7.99 -3.91
N LYS A 36 12.01 -7.70 -4.67
CA LYS A 36 13.36 -8.22 -4.40
C LYS A 36 13.90 -7.72 -3.07
N TYR A 37 13.74 -6.43 -2.79
CA TYR A 37 14.16 -5.83 -1.53
C TYR A 37 13.43 -6.47 -0.33
N MET A 38 12.11 -6.60 -0.41
CA MET A 38 11.31 -7.22 0.66
C MET A 38 11.65 -8.71 0.85
N SER A 39 12.04 -9.41 -0.22
CA SER A 39 12.45 -10.81 -0.10
C SER A 39 13.81 -10.95 0.59
N SER A 40 14.71 -9.98 0.42
CA SER A 40 15.98 -9.94 1.15
C SER A 40 15.86 -9.39 2.58
N SER A 41 14.89 -8.51 2.84
CA SER A 41 14.66 -7.89 4.14
C SER A 41 13.55 -8.62 4.88
N THR A 42 13.93 -9.69 5.59
CA THR A 42 12.99 -10.41 6.44
C THR A 42 12.66 -9.60 7.69
N MET A 43 11.37 -9.45 8.00
CA MET A 43 10.94 -8.77 9.21
C MET A 43 11.40 -9.54 10.47
N PRO A 44 11.85 -8.82 11.51
CA PRO A 44 12.14 -9.42 12.81
C PRO A 44 10.94 -10.19 13.37
N PRO A 45 11.16 -11.25 14.17
CA PRO A 45 10.11 -12.14 14.66
C PRO A 45 9.02 -11.42 15.46
N GLU A 46 9.34 -10.31 16.13
CA GLU A 46 8.42 -9.51 16.94
C GLU A 46 7.31 -8.86 16.11
N TYR A 47 7.55 -8.64 14.82
CA TYR A 47 6.61 -7.98 13.91
C TYR A 47 5.98 -8.96 12.91
N ARG A 48 6.32 -10.26 13.00
CA ARG A 48 5.90 -11.26 12.02
C ARG A 48 4.39 -11.47 12.00
N ASP A 49 3.75 -11.34 13.15
CA ASP A 49 2.32 -11.55 13.35
C ASP A 49 1.53 -10.22 13.32
N MET A 50 2.17 -9.12 12.91
CA MET A 50 1.51 -7.86 12.69
C MET A 50 0.95 -7.78 11.27
N GLU A 51 -0.28 -7.30 11.18
CA GLU A 51 -0.97 -7.06 9.92
C GLU A 51 -1.37 -5.60 9.79
N THR A 52 -1.31 -5.11 8.55
CA THR A 52 -1.64 -3.74 8.22
C THR A 52 -2.84 -3.73 7.28
N HIS A 53 -3.89 -3.03 7.67
CA HIS A 53 -4.99 -2.67 6.77
C HIS A 53 -4.52 -1.55 5.87
N ILE A 54 -4.63 -1.77 4.56
CA ILE A 54 -4.20 -0.84 3.54
C ILE A 54 -5.32 -0.52 2.56
N HIS A 55 -5.30 0.69 2.01
CA HIS A 55 -6.07 1.08 0.84
C HIS A 55 -5.12 1.19 -0.37
N CYS A 56 -5.43 0.48 -1.46
CA CYS A 56 -4.63 0.58 -2.68
C CYS A 56 -5.10 1.75 -3.53
N ASN A 57 -4.19 2.65 -3.88
CA ASN A 57 -4.50 3.83 -4.69
C ASN A 57 -4.71 3.49 -6.17
N ASP A 58 -4.26 2.31 -6.63
CA ASP A 58 -4.40 1.88 -8.02
C ASP A 58 -5.72 1.15 -8.27
N CYS A 59 -6.02 0.10 -7.48
CA CYS A 59 -7.28 -0.65 -7.64
C CYS A 59 -8.42 -0.18 -6.74
N ARG A 60 -8.18 0.82 -5.86
CA ARG A 60 -9.16 1.40 -4.92
C ARG A 60 -9.76 0.42 -3.91
N GLN A 61 -9.21 -0.78 -3.80
CA GLN A 61 -9.67 -1.79 -2.85
C GLN A 61 -8.91 -1.69 -1.52
N ARG A 62 -9.59 -2.07 -0.44
CA ARG A 62 -8.97 -2.27 0.88
C ARG A 62 -8.52 -3.71 1.00
N SER A 63 -7.32 -3.94 1.49
CA SER A 63 -6.79 -5.28 1.73
C SER A 63 -5.98 -5.32 3.02
N VAL A 64 -5.74 -6.51 3.54
CA VAL A 64 -4.77 -6.74 4.61
C VAL A 64 -3.45 -7.16 3.98
N ALA A 65 -2.34 -6.57 4.43
CA ALA A 65 -0.98 -6.90 4.05
C ALA A 65 -0.16 -7.23 5.29
N LYS A 66 0.85 -8.09 5.15
CA LYS A 66 1.83 -8.28 6.22
C LYS A 66 2.52 -6.97 6.54
N PHE A 67 2.71 -6.69 7.82
CA PHE A 67 3.41 -5.49 8.24
C PHE A 67 4.86 -5.51 7.74
N HIS A 68 5.29 -4.39 7.17
CA HIS A 68 6.67 -4.15 6.81
C HIS A 68 6.94 -2.64 6.93
N PHE A 69 8.11 -2.26 7.42
CA PHE A 69 8.40 -0.86 7.76
C PHE A 69 8.20 0.12 6.60
N ILE A 70 8.56 -0.28 5.38
CA ILE A 70 8.57 0.59 4.21
C ILE A 70 7.38 0.35 3.26
N TYR A 71 7.17 -0.89 2.81
CA TYR A 71 6.24 -1.18 1.71
C TYR A 71 5.17 -2.19 2.11
N HIS A 72 3.94 -1.96 1.66
CA HIS A 72 2.82 -2.88 1.87
C HIS A 72 2.25 -3.28 0.51
N LYS A 73 2.11 -4.59 0.29
CA LYS A 73 1.68 -5.12 -1.01
C LYS A 73 0.17 -5.27 -1.05
N CYS A 74 -0.48 -4.71 -2.06
CA CYS A 74 -1.90 -4.98 -2.31
C CYS A 74 -2.12 -6.45 -2.70
N LYS A 75 -3.10 -7.11 -2.06
CA LYS A 75 -3.46 -8.50 -2.36
C LYS A 75 -4.10 -8.67 -3.75
N PHE A 76 -4.78 -7.65 -4.27
CA PHE A 76 -5.59 -7.75 -5.49
C PHE A 76 -4.78 -7.45 -6.76
N CYS A 77 -4.09 -6.30 -6.79
CA CYS A 77 -3.36 -5.86 -7.99
C CYS A 77 -1.84 -5.93 -7.83
N ARG A 78 -1.33 -6.38 -6.66
CA ARG A 78 0.10 -6.48 -6.35
C ARG A 78 0.88 -5.15 -6.38
N SER A 79 0.18 -4.02 -6.48
CA SER A 79 0.78 -2.69 -6.37
C SER A 79 1.29 -2.41 -4.96
N TYR A 80 2.33 -1.59 -4.87
CA TYR A 80 2.88 -1.03 -3.63
C TYR A 80 2.45 0.42 -3.40
N ASN A 81 1.63 0.99 -4.30
CA ASN A 81 1.03 2.31 -4.12
C ASN A 81 -0.17 2.22 -3.18
N THR A 82 0.11 2.04 -1.89
CA THR A 82 -0.90 1.80 -0.86
C THR A 82 -0.79 2.82 0.27
N THR A 83 -1.92 3.20 0.84
CA THR A 83 -2.01 4.02 2.05
C THR A 83 -2.33 3.12 3.24
N ILE A 84 -1.58 3.26 4.32
CA ILE A 84 -1.82 2.54 5.58
C ILE A 84 -3.05 3.15 6.27
N LEU A 85 -4.01 2.31 6.63
CA LEU A 85 -5.20 2.71 7.38
C LEU A 85 -5.02 2.43 8.87
N SER A 86 -4.58 1.22 9.21
CA SER A 86 -4.31 0.79 10.58
C SER A 86 -3.32 -0.37 10.59
N THR A 87 -2.52 -0.47 11.65
CA THR A 87 -1.67 -1.62 11.92
C THR A 87 -2.16 -2.27 13.21
N VAL A 88 -2.42 -3.57 13.16
CA VAL A 88 -2.90 -4.36 14.31
C VAL A 88 -1.94 -5.52 14.55
N THR A 89 -1.64 -5.75 15.83
CA THR A 89 -1.06 -7.03 16.26
C THR A 89 -2.17 -8.08 16.27
N ALA A 90 -1.86 -9.31 15.85
CA ALA A 90 -2.82 -10.42 15.84
C ALA A 90 -3.58 -10.58 17.19
N ASP A 91 -2.96 -10.20 18.32
CA ASP A 91 -3.55 -10.26 19.65
C ASP A 91 -4.72 -9.28 19.89
N LYS A 92 -4.91 -8.28 19.03
CA LYS A 92 -5.95 -7.23 19.18
C LYS A 92 -7.04 -7.25 18.11
N ALA A 93 -7.09 -8.29 17.27
CA ALA A 93 -8.07 -8.38 16.18
C ALA A 93 -9.54 -8.65 16.64
N ILE A 94 -9.79 -8.90 17.93
CA ILE A 94 -11.12 -9.33 18.41
C ILE A 94 -12.04 -8.16 18.82
N SER A 95 -11.56 -6.92 18.95
CA SER A 95 -12.35 -5.82 19.55
C SER A 95 -12.80 -4.69 18.61
N ALA A 96 -12.49 -4.72 17.31
CA ALA A 96 -12.81 -3.60 16.41
C ALA A 96 -14.04 -3.79 15.51
N ASP A 97 -14.71 -4.96 15.52
CA ASP A 97 -15.84 -5.27 14.64
C ASP A 97 -17.21 -5.28 15.36
N ARG A 98 -17.42 -4.39 16.35
CA ARG A 98 -18.73 -4.29 17.07
C ARG A 98 -19.27 -2.89 17.33
N ALA A 99 -18.81 -1.87 16.59
CA ALA A 99 -19.25 -0.48 16.83
C ALA A 99 -20.04 0.17 15.67
N VAL A 100 -20.66 -0.60 14.76
CA VAL A 100 -21.57 -0.03 13.75
C VAL A 100 -22.84 -0.86 13.55
N VAL A 101 -23.53 -1.26 14.62
CA VAL A 101 -24.98 -1.51 14.59
C VAL A 101 -25.57 -1.17 15.96
N SER A 102 -26.60 -0.31 15.97
CA SER A 102 -27.55 0.02 17.06
C SER A 102 -27.34 1.37 17.75
N ILE A 103 -27.99 2.42 17.26
CA ILE A 103 -29.22 3.05 17.81
C ILE A 103 -29.75 4.03 16.76
#